data_AF-A0AAV0VMX5-F1
#
_entry.id   AF-A0AAV0VMX5-F1
#
_cell.length_a   1.000
_cell.length_b   1.000
_cell.length_c   1.000
_cell.angle_alpha   90.00
_cell.angle_beta   90.00
_cell.angle_gamma   90.00
#
_symmetry.space_group_name_H-M   'P 1'
#
loop_
_entity.id
_entity.type
_entity.pdbx_description
1 polymer ?
#
loop_
_entity_poly.entity_id
_entity_poly.type
_entity_poly.pdbx_seq_one_letter_code
_entity_poly.pdbx_strand_id
1 'polypeptide(L)'
;MSIMERINTGDMSNLAVVANNLARFGVPKTFFQRASNLAIFISCTIIRMHNELIMKFSAPREYDLHAPIPPSLVFVNRHFIIEPASPISSNVVEIGGIHLNLKATKKLPKDILNFIEQSPHGVVFFTLVVILGFLLCNFVQI
;
A
#
# COMPACT_ATOMS: atom_id res chain seq x y z
N MET A 1 -6.54 4.85 0.11
CA MET A 1 -5.52 5.88 -0.13
C MET A 1 -6.16 7.20 0.28
N SER A 2 -5.84 7.74 1.48
CA SER A 2 -6.44 9.01 1.92
C SER A 2 -5.78 9.63 3.17
N ILE A 3 -5.52 8.84 4.22
CA ILE A 3 -5.06 9.41 5.51
C ILE A 3 -3.57 9.81 5.46
N MET A 4 -2.73 8.93 4.93
CA MET A 4 -1.27 9.17 4.86
C MET A 4 -0.93 10.27 3.84
N GLU A 5 -1.72 10.36 2.76
CA GLU A 5 -1.60 11.42 1.76
C GLU A 5 -1.89 12.78 2.39
N ARG A 6 -3.01 12.93 3.09
CA ARG A 6 -3.30 14.19 3.80
C ARG A 6 -2.17 14.67 4.71
N ILE A 7 -1.46 13.76 5.37
CA ILE A 7 -0.34 14.11 6.26
C ILE A 7 0.89 14.56 5.45
N ASN A 8 1.17 13.90 4.32
CA ASN A 8 2.38 14.12 3.53
C ASN A 8 2.24 15.22 2.47
N THR A 9 1.09 15.28 1.79
CA THR A 9 0.83 16.14 0.63
C THR A 9 -0.16 17.26 0.96
N GLY A 10 -0.90 17.16 2.07
CA GLY A 10 -1.87 18.16 2.51
C GLY A 10 -3.18 18.16 1.72
N ASP A 11 -3.21 17.51 0.56
CA ASP A 11 -4.40 17.30 -0.25
C ASP A 11 -5.21 16.08 0.21
N MET A 12 -6.44 16.02 -0.27
CA MET A 12 -7.39 14.96 0.10
C MET A 12 -8.21 14.58 -1.11
N SER A 13 -8.22 13.29 -1.43
CA SER A 13 -9.06 12.74 -2.47
C SER A 13 -10.54 12.77 -2.04
N ASN A 14 -11.44 12.95 -3.02
CA ASN A 14 -12.87 12.99 -2.73
C ASN A 14 -13.35 11.60 -2.27
N LEU A 15 -13.77 11.51 -1.01
CA LEU A 15 -14.24 10.27 -0.37
C LEU A 15 -15.47 9.64 -1.05
N ALA A 16 -16.24 10.42 -1.81
CA ALA A 16 -17.40 9.92 -2.56
C ALA A 16 -17.02 9.30 -3.92
N VAL A 17 -15.80 9.54 -4.41
CA VAL A 17 -15.34 9.14 -5.75
C VAL A 17 -14.21 8.12 -5.64
N VAL A 18 -13.26 8.34 -4.72
CA VAL A 18 -12.09 7.48 -4.53
C VAL A 18 -12.35 6.54 -3.35
N ALA A 19 -12.31 5.24 -3.61
CA ALA A 19 -12.47 4.24 -2.55
C ALA A 19 -11.24 4.20 -1.63
N ASN A 20 -11.48 3.92 -0.36
CA ASN A 20 -10.43 3.59 0.58
C ASN A 20 -9.83 2.22 0.20
N ASN A 21 -8.53 2.02 0.46
CA ASN A 21 -7.84 0.76 0.15
C ASN A 21 -8.40 -0.41 0.98
N LEU A 22 -9.04 -0.10 2.11
CA LEU A 22 -9.68 -1.08 2.98
C LEU A 22 -11.15 -1.36 2.59
N ALA A 23 -11.69 -0.62 1.62
CA ALA A 23 -13.03 -0.87 1.11
C ALA A 23 -13.02 -2.12 0.22
N ARG A 24 -14.10 -2.91 0.28
CA ARG A 24 -14.27 -4.13 -0.53
C ARG A 24 -14.58 -3.85 -2.01
N PHE A 25 -14.55 -2.60 -2.44
CA PHE A 25 -14.94 -2.16 -3.77
C PHE A 25 -13.91 -1.14 -4.30
N GLY A 26 -13.67 -1.15 -5.62
CA GLY A 26 -12.70 -0.25 -6.25
C GLY A 26 -13.23 1.17 -6.46
N VAL A 27 -14.45 1.34 -6.98
CA VAL A 27 -15.08 2.65 -7.18
C VAL A 27 -16.51 2.61 -6.63
N PRO A 28 -16.87 3.50 -5.69
CA PRO A 28 -18.20 3.53 -5.10
C PRO A 28 -19.23 4.06 -6.10
N LYS A 29 -20.13 3.18 -6.56
CA LYS A 29 -21.19 3.51 -7.54
C LYS A 29 -22.50 3.94 -6.87
N THR A 30 -22.86 3.29 -5.76
CA THR A 30 -24.13 3.56 -5.05
C THR A 30 -23.94 4.50 -3.87
N PHE A 31 -25.03 5.14 -3.43
CA PHE A 31 -25.04 5.95 -2.22
C PHE A 31 -24.53 5.18 -0.99
N PHE A 32 -24.99 3.94 -0.82
CA PHE A 32 -24.56 3.09 0.31
C PHE A 32 -23.08 2.72 0.26
N GLN A 33 -22.51 2.54 -0.94
CA GLN A 33 -21.06 2.33 -1.10
C GLN A 33 -20.26 3.59 -0.74
N ARG A 34 -20.76 4.78 -1.08
CA ARG A 34 -20.13 6.05 -0.67
C ARG A 34 -20.22 6.26 0.84
N ALA A 35 -21.37 5.96 1.43
CA ALA A 35 -21.57 6.05 2.87
C ALA A 35 -20.68 5.06 3.65
N SER A 36 -20.55 3.82 3.17
CA SER A 36 -19.65 2.84 3.78
C SER A 36 -18.18 3.24 3.62
N ASN A 37 -17.79 3.82 2.48
CA ASN A 37 -16.44 4.36 2.29
C ASN A 37 -16.11 5.46 3.30
N LEU A 38 -17.05 6.38 3.53
CA LEU A 38 -16.93 7.43 4.54
C LEU A 38 -16.82 6.85 5.95
N ALA A 39 -17.65 5.86 6.28
CA ALA A 39 -17.61 5.20 7.59
C ALA A 39 -16.26 4.53 7.83
N ILE A 40 -15.75 3.77 6.85
CA ILE A 40 -14.41 3.16 6.90
C ILE A 40 -13.34 4.23 7.12
N PHE A 41 -13.41 5.35 6.39
CA PHE A 41 -12.46 6.45 6.55
C PHE A 41 -12.45 7.03 7.98
N ILE A 42 -13.63 7.28 8.56
CA ILE A 42 -13.77 7.78 9.93
C ILE A 42 -13.20 6.78 10.93
N SER A 43 -13.58 5.50 10.82
CA SER A 43 -13.09 4.44 11.69
C SER A 43 -11.57 4.30 11.64
N CYS A 44 -10.98 4.30 10.44
CA CYS A 44 -9.52 4.26 10.28
C CYS A 44 -8.83 5.48 10.89
N THR A 45 -9.43 6.65 10.78
CA THR A 45 -8.89 7.88 11.38
C THR A 45 -8.90 7.80 12.90
N ILE A 46 -9.98 7.28 13.50
CA ILE A 46 -10.11 7.06 14.94
C ILE A 46 -9.09 6.03 15.41
N ILE A 47 -8.99 4.87 14.74
CA ILE A 47 -8.03 3.81 15.09
C ILE A 47 -6.60 4.33 15.03
N ARG A 48 -6.24 5.06 13.96
CA ARG A 48 -4.92 5.67 13.84
C ARG A 48 -4.68 6.64 14.99
N MET A 49 -5.60 7.56 15.27
CA MET A 49 -5.45 8.52 16.36
C MET A 49 -5.28 7.82 17.71
N HIS A 50 -6.03 6.75 17.96
CA HIS A 50 -5.91 5.96 19.17
C HIS A 50 -4.55 5.27 19.27
N ASN A 51 -4.08 4.65 18.18
CA ASN A 51 -2.76 4.03 18.12
C ASN A 51 -1.63 5.06 18.32
N GLU A 52 -1.72 6.24 17.71
CA GLU A 52 -0.76 7.33 17.91
C GLU A 52 -0.69 7.78 19.37
N LEU A 53 -1.85 7.90 20.04
CA LEU A 53 -1.89 8.22 21.45
C LEU A 53 -1.26 7.11 22.30
N ILE A 54 -1.61 5.85 22.07
CA ILE A 54 -1.02 4.71 22.78
C ILE A 54 0.50 4.68 22.60
N MET A 55 1.00 4.89 21.37
CA MET A 55 2.43 4.91 21.09
C MET A 55 3.14 6.02 21.86
N LYS A 56 2.57 7.24 21.89
CA LYS A 56 3.11 8.38 22.65
C LYS A 56 3.19 8.12 24.16
N PHE A 57 2.18 7.45 24.72
CA PHE A 57 2.16 7.16 26.16
C PHE A 57 2.99 5.92 26.54
N SER A 58 3.02 4.89 25.71
CA SER A 58 3.68 3.62 26.05
C SER A 58 5.18 3.64 25.79
N ALA A 59 5.66 4.34 24.76
CA ALA A 59 7.07 4.39 24.39
C ALA A 59 7.35 5.64 23.53
N PRO A 60 7.44 6.84 24.13
CA PRO A 60 7.70 8.06 23.39
C PRO A 60 9.08 7.98 22.70
N ARG A 61 9.14 8.28 21.40
CA ARG A 61 10.37 8.27 20.60
C ARG A 61 10.83 9.70 20.35
N GLU A 62 12.13 9.91 20.11
CA GLU A 62 12.69 11.27 19.93
C GLU A 62 12.00 12.07 18.81
N TYR A 63 11.54 11.41 17.75
CA TYR A 63 10.81 12.05 16.66
C TYR A 63 9.37 12.44 17.00
N ASP A 64 8.80 11.96 18.12
CA ASP A 64 7.48 12.38 18.58
C ASP A 64 7.51 13.79 19.22
N LEU A 65 8.72 14.32 19.49
CA LEU A 65 8.93 15.66 20.06
C LEU A 65 8.82 16.77 19.01
N HIS A 66 9.04 16.44 17.73
CA HIS A 66 8.99 17.40 16.63
C HIS A 66 7.66 17.31 15.88
N ALA A 67 7.16 18.45 15.43
CA ALA A 67 5.99 18.47 14.56
C ALA A 67 6.30 17.74 13.24
N PRO A 68 5.38 16.93 12.68
CA PRO A 68 5.57 16.30 11.38
C PRO A 68 5.82 17.37 10.31
N ILE A 69 6.97 17.30 9.65
CA ILE A 69 7.33 18.20 8.55
C ILE A 69 6.86 17.54 7.26
N PRO A 70 6.01 18.21 6.46
CA PRO A 70 5.56 17.65 5.20
C PRO A 70 6.75 17.54 4.22
N PRO A 71 6.94 16.40 3.55
CA PRO A 71 8.00 16.23 2.57
C PRO A 71 7.78 17.10 1.31
N SER A 72 8.86 17.72 0.83
CA SER A 72 8.85 18.49 -0.42
C SER A 72 8.69 17.62 -1.68
N LEU A 73 9.04 16.34 -1.59
CA LEU A 73 8.94 15.38 -2.68
C LEU A 73 8.69 13.96 -2.12
N VAL A 74 7.72 13.26 -2.68
CA VAL A 74 7.35 11.89 -2.30
C VAL A 74 7.36 11.00 -3.53
N PHE A 75 8.15 9.94 -3.48
CA PHE A 75 8.15 8.89 -4.49
C PHE A 75 7.17 7.80 -4.12
N VAL A 76 6.25 7.48 -5.02
CA VAL A 76 5.22 6.46 -4.78
C VAL A 76 5.32 5.35 -5.82
N ASN A 77 5.24 4.11 -5.35
CA ASN A 77 5.19 2.94 -6.23
C ASN A 77 3.76 2.70 -6.71
N ARG A 78 3.28 3.61 -7.56
CA ARG A 78 1.94 3.61 -8.14
C ARG A 78 2.06 3.92 -9.62
N HIS A 79 1.03 3.56 -10.38
CA HIS A 79 0.99 3.86 -11.81
C HIS A 79 -0.46 4.05 -12.27
N PHE A 80 -0.74 5.16 -12.96
CA PHE A 80 -2.07 5.55 -13.45
C PHE A 80 -2.82 4.49 -14.29
N ILE A 81 -2.12 3.52 -14.88
CA ILE A 81 -2.75 2.42 -15.66
C ILE A 81 -3.42 1.39 -14.75
N ILE A 82 -2.85 1.14 -13.57
CA ILE A 82 -3.28 0.07 -12.66
C ILE A 82 -4.24 0.64 -11.62
N GLU A 83 -4.01 1.88 -11.17
CA GLU A 83 -4.77 2.51 -10.11
C GLU A 83 -5.93 3.37 -10.66
N PRO A 84 -7.03 3.51 -9.90
CA PRO A 84 -8.12 4.39 -10.28
C PRO A 84 -7.66 5.86 -10.30
N ALA A 85 -8.19 6.62 -11.25
CA ALA A 85 -7.90 8.04 -11.36
C ALA A 85 -8.23 8.79 -10.07
N SER A 86 -7.23 9.49 -9.53
CA SER A 86 -7.32 10.27 -8.30
C SER A 86 -6.49 11.55 -8.45
N PRO A 87 -6.78 12.60 -7.67
CA PRO A 87 -5.97 13.82 -7.70
C PRO A 87 -4.56 13.52 -7.17
N ILE A 88 -3.55 13.98 -7.91
CA ILE A 88 -2.12 13.82 -7.56
C ILE A 88 -1.54 15.21 -7.36
N SER A 89 -0.98 15.48 -6.18
CA SER A 89 -0.25 16.71 -5.89
C SER A 89 1.08 16.78 -6.63
N SER A 90 1.54 18.00 -6.94
CA SER A 90 2.80 18.24 -7.68
C SER A 90 4.06 17.78 -6.95
N ASN A 91 3.98 17.54 -5.64
CA ASN A 91 5.08 16.99 -4.84
C ASN A 91 5.12 15.44 -4.86
N VAL A 92 4.27 14.78 -5.64
CA VAL A 92 4.24 13.31 -5.74
C VAL A 92 4.73 12.87 -7.11
N VAL A 93 5.71 11.96 -7.13
CA VAL A 93 6.24 11.35 -8.35
C VAL A 93 5.96 9.86 -8.35
N GLU A 94 5.21 9.40 -9.35
CA GLU A 94 4.93 7.99 -9.58
C GLU A 94 6.12 7.30 -10.25
N ILE A 95 6.69 6.27 -9.60
CA ILE A 95 7.82 5.49 -10.16
C ILE A 95 7.31 4.24 -10.89
N GLY A 96 6.12 3.71 -10.55
CA GLY A 96 5.52 2.54 -11.22
C GLY A 96 6.26 1.20 -11.07
N GLY A 97 7.46 1.19 -10.50
CA GLY A 97 8.24 0.00 -10.19
C GLY A 97 9.71 0.33 -9.96
N ILE A 98 10.28 -0.17 -8.87
CA ILE A 98 11.71 -0.04 -8.61
C ILE A 98 12.41 -1.30 -9.13
N HIS A 99 13.19 -1.15 -10.20
CA HIS A 99 14.03 -2.25 -10.70
C HIS A 99 15.14 -2.53 -9.69
N LEU A 100 14.99 -3.61 -8.93
CA LEU A 100 16.06 -4.10 -8.07
C LEU A 100 17.11 -4.77 -8.96
N ASN A 101 18.35 -4.29 -8.88
CA ASN A 101 19.46 -4.87 -9.63
C ASN A 101 19.78 -6.28 -9.08
N LEU A 102 19.35 -7.30 -9.82
CA LEU A 102 19.53 -8.72 -9.49
C LEU A 102 21.00 -9.16 -9.38
N LYS A 103 21.97 -8.36 -9.86
CA LYS A 103 23.40 -8.66 -9.68
C LYS A 103 23.84 -8.63 -8.21
N ALA A 104 23.13 -7.89 -7.35
CA ALA A 104 23.43 -7.79 -5.92
C ALA A 104 22.70 -8.84 -5.07
N THR A 105 21.79 -9.62 -5.66
CA THR A 105 20.95 -10.57 -4.93
C THR A 105 21.61 -11.95 -4.90
N LYS A 106 21.47 -12.67 -3.77
CA LYS A 106 21.90 -14.08 -3.68
C LYS A 106 21.33 -14.87 -4.86
N LYS A 107 22.21 -15.61 -5.57
CA LYS A 107 21.79 -16.55 -6.61
C LYS A 107 20.72 -17.50 -6.05
N LEU A 108 19.71 -17.80 -6.86
CA LEU A 108 18.66 -18.75 -6.49
C LEU A 108 19.31 -20.08 -6.06
N PRO A 109 18.86 -20.72 -4.97
CA PRO A 109 19.37 -22.02 -4.55
C PRO A 109 19.32 -23.03 -5.71
N LYS A 110 20.39 -23.82 -5.86
CA LYS A 110 20.55 -24.76 -6.98
C LYS A 110 19.38 -25.76 -7.09
N ASP A 111 18.82 -26.17 -5.96
CA ASP A 111 17.74 -27.15 -5.92
C ASP A 111 16.45 -26.62 -6.58
N ILE A 112 16.14 -25.34 -6.37
CA ILE A 112 14.97 -24.67 -6.97
C ILE A 112 15.20 -24.43 -8.46
N LEU A 113 16.43 -24.04 -8.84
CA LEU A 113 16.80 -23.86 -10.24
C LEU A 113 16.63 -25.17 -11.02
N ASN A 114 17.16 -26.27 -10.48
CA ASN A 114 17.04 -27.60 -11.08
C ASN A 114 15.57 -28.03 -11.21
N PHE A 115 14.73 -27.74 -10.21
CA PHE A 115 13.31 -28.03 -10.26
C PHE A 115 12.58 -27.25 -11.36
N ILE A 116 12.95 -25.98 -11.58
CA ILE A 116 12.39 -25.15 -12.66
C ILE A 116 12.84 -25.67 -14.03
N GLU A 117 14.15 -25.91 -14.20
CA GLU A 117 14.73 -26.35 -15.49
C GLU A 117 14.27 -27.76 -15.90
N GLN A 118 13.96 -28.63 -14.94
CA GLN A 118 13.51 -30.00 -15.21
C GLN A 118 11.99 -30.12 -15.48
N SER A 119 11.20 -29.05 -15.29
CA SER A 119 9.76 -29.12 -15.49
C SER A 119 9.37 -28.95 -16.98
N PRO A 120 8.78 -29.97 -17.64
CA PRO A 120 8.39 -29.87 -19.05
C PRO A 120 7.15 -28.99 -19.28
N HIS A 121 6.41 -28.64 -18.22
CA HIS A 121 5.14 -27.91 -18.29
C HIS A 121 5.15 -26.58 -17.53
N GLY A 122 6.35 -26.08 -17.18
CA GLY A 122 6.51 -24.86 -16.38
C GLY A 122 6.29 -25.09 -14.88
N VAL A 123 6.48 -24.04 -14.07
CA VAL A 123 6.35 -24.12 -12.61
C VAL A 123 5.42 -23.00 -12.13
N VAL A 124 4.53 -23.34 -11.21
CA VAL A 124 3.69 -22.33 -10.53
C VAL A 124 4.32 -21.98 -9.19
N PHE A 125 4.73 -20.73 -9.06
CA PHE A 125 5.30 -20.21 -7.82
C PHE A 125 4.23 -19.52 -6.99
N PHE A 126 4.07 -19.97 -5.74
CA PHE A 126 3.19 -19.36 -4.77
C PHE A 126 4.00 -18.88 -3.58
N THR A 127 3.90 -17.58 -3.28
CA THR A 127 4.34 -17.05 -1.99
C THR A 127 3.11 -16.66 -1.19
N LEU A 128 2.98 -17.25 0.00
CA LEU A 128 1.96 -16.90 0.97
C LEU A 128 2.55 -15.87 1.91
N VAL A 129 2.18 -14.61 1.72
CA VAL A 129 2.57 -13.55 2.64
C VAL A 129 1.68 -13.64 3.87
N VAL A 130 2.29 -13.72 5.06
CA VAL A 130 1.56 -13.65 6.32
C VAL A 130 1.28 -12.17 6.62
N ILE A 131 0.09 -11.73 6.23
CA ILE A 131 -0.53 -10.53 6.81
C ILE A 131 -1.55 -11.03 7.82
N LEU A 132 -1.42 -10.58 9.07
CA LEU A 132 -2.24 -10.93 10.23
C LEU A 132 -3.71 -11.24 9.83
N GLY A 133 -4.03 -12.54 9.66
CA GLY A 133 -5.40 -13.04 9.46
C GLY A 133 -5.97 -13.16 8.03
N PHE A 134 -5.25 -12.79 6.95
CA PHE A 134 -5.74 -13.01 5.57
C PHE A 134 -4.65 -13.61 4.68
N LEU A 135 -4.89 -14.85 4.19
CA LEU A 135 -4.08 -15.49 3.16
C LEU A 135 -4.36 -14.80 1.81
N LEU A 136 -3.48 -13.90 1.38
CA LEU A 136 -3.49 -13.38 0.01
C LEU A 136 -2.50 -14.21 -0.82
N CYS A 137 -3.04 -14.95 -1.78
CA CYS A 137 -2.26 -15.73 -2.73
C CYS A 137 -1.85 -14.80 -3.89
N ASN A 138 -0.56 -14.49 -4.02
CA ASN A 138 -0.06 -13.81 -5.22
C ASN A 138 0.32 -14.87 -6.25
N PHE A 139 -0.36 -14.86 -7.40
CA PHE A 139 -0.07 -15.75 -8.51
C PHE A 139 0.98 -15.10 -9.41
N VAL A 140 2.17 -15.69 -9.50
CA VAL A 140 3.17 -15.34 -10.52
C VAL A 140 3.49 -16.61 -11.28
N GLN A 141 3.10 -16.65 -12.55
CA GLN A 141 3.50 -17.70 -13.47
C GLN A 141 4.91 -17.37 -13.96
N ILE A 142 5.85 -18.28 -13.75
CA ILE A 142 7.25 -18.16 -14.18
C ILE A 142 7.44 -19.00 -15.45
#